data_AF-A0AAV4C054-F1
#
_entry.id   AF-A0AAV4C054-F1
#
_cell.length_a   1.000
_cell.length_b   1.000
_cell.length_c   1.000
_cell.angle_alpha   90.00
_cell.angle_beta   90.00
_cell.angle_gamma   90.00
#
_symmetry.space_group_name_H-M   'P 1'
#
loop_
_entity.id
_entity.type
_entity.pdbx_description
1 polymer ?
#
loop_
_entity_poly.entity_id
_entity_poly.type
_entity_poly.pdbx_seq_one_letter_code
_entity_poly.pdbx_strand_id
1 'polypeptide(L)'
;VLWAEQQVARVRKKRAHHFNDPKWPVTWYLNDHGNGLGMNVREAWDMGFTGKGVVVTILDDGIEKDHPDLIRNYVSILSWLFVAQCLSCAAAH
;
A
#
# COMPACT_ATOMS: atom_id res chain seq x y z
N VAL A 1 8.41 -38.43 -6.21
CA VAL A 1 7.91 -37.06 -5.90
C VAL A 1 8.25 -36.18 -7.10
N LEU A 2 7.27 -35.83 -7.92
CA LEU A 2 7.40 -34.91 -9.05
C LEU A 2 7.04 -33.52 -8.53
N TRP A 3 8.03 -32.68 -8.25
CA TRP A 3 7.78 -31.37 -7.60
C TRP A 3 8.21 -30.16 -8.43
N ALA A 4 8.40 -30.27 -9.74
CA ALA A 4 8.69 -29.09 -10.57
C ALA A 4 7.79 -29.04 -11.80
N GLU A 5 6.92 -28.03 -11.84
CA GLU A 5 6.16 -27.63 -13.02
C GLU A 5 6.85 -26.43 -13.69
N GLN A 6 7.17 -26.58 -14.98
CA GLN A 6 7.85 -25.54 -15.75
C GLN A 6 6.96 -24.30 -15.88
N GLN A 7 7.42 -23.17 -15.34
CA GLN A 7 6.74 -21.90 -15.49
C GLN A 7 6.81 -21.45 -16.96
N VAL A 8 5.66 -21.42 -17.64
CA VAL A 8 5.57 -20.89 -19.00
C VAL A 8 5.73 -19.37 -18.93
N ALA A 9 6.69 -18.83 -19.68
CA ALA A 9 6.87 -17.40 -19.82
C ALA A 9 5.59 -16.78 -20.41
N ARG A 10 4.83 -16.06 -19.59
CA ARG A 10 3.62 -15.35 -20.05
C ARG A 10 4.05 -14.11 -20.84
N VAL A 11 3.47 -13.94 -22.03
CA VAL A 11 3.66 -12.71 -22.82
C VAL A 11 3.09 -11.53 -22.04
N ARG A 12 3.96 -10.58 -21.68
CA ARG A 12 3.57 -9.38 -20.93
C ARG A 12 2.70 -8.47 -21.80
N LYS A 13 1.41 -8.37 -21.49
CA LYS A 13 0.55 -7.33 -22.03
C LYS A 13 0.61 -6.13 -21.08
N LYS A 14 1.31 -5.06 -21.48
CA LYS A 14 1.43 -3.84 -20.66
C LYS A 14 0.04 -3.25 -20.47
N ARG A 15 -0.48 -3.31 -19.24
CA ARG A 15 -1.69 -2.58 -18.84
C ARG A 15 -1.18 -1.23 -18.34
N ALA A 16 -1.74 -0.13 -18.82
CA ALA A 16 -1.38 1.18 -18.33
C ALA A 16 -2.38 1.57 -17.24
N HIS A 17 -1.92 1.67 -15.99
CA HIS A 17 -2.70 2.36 -14.97
C HIS A 17 -2.63 3.86 -15.22
N HIS A 18 -3.78 4.48 -15.45
CA HIS A 18 -3.88 5.91 -15.65
C HIS A 18 -4.07 6.59 -14.29
N PHE A 19 -2.97 7.11 -13.73
CA PHE A 19 -3.00 7.89 -12.49
C PHE A 19 -3.39 9.33 -12.81
N ASN A 20 -4.44 9.83 -12.14
CA ASN A 20 -4.94 11.20 -12.28
C ASN A 20 -4.53 12.11 -11.10
N ASP A 21 -3.64 11.63 -10.23
CA ASP A 21 -3.13 12.38 -9.10
C ASP A 21 -2.21 13.52 -9.59
N PRO A 22 -2.45 14.79 -9.21
CA PRO A 22 -1.64 15.93 -9.66
C PRO A 22 -0.17 15.85 -9.25
N LYS A 23 0.14 15.16 -8.15
CA LYS A 23 1.50 14.95 -7.63
C LYS A 23 2.16 13.68 -8.19
N TRP A 24 1.47 12.89 -9.01
CA TRP A 24 2.05 11.71 -9.67
C TRP A 24 3.35 11.96 -10.46
N PRO A 25 3.54 13.11 -11.14
CA PRO A 25 4.81 13.38 -11.83
C PRO A 25 6.00 13.55 -10.87
N VAL A 26 5.76 13.96 -9.62
CA VAL A 26 6.82 14.26 -8.64
C VAL A 26 7.10 13.12 -7.66
N THR A 27 6.28 12.07 -7.63
CA THR A 27 6.47 10.87 -6.78
C THR A 27 7.53 9.94 -7.35
N TRP A 28 8.78 10.42 -7.41
CA TRP A 28 9.93 9.73 -8.01
C TRP A 28 10.17 8.30 -7.47
N TYR A 29 9.79 8.04 -6.21
CA TYR A 29 9.95 6.73 -5.56
C TYR A 29 8.93 5.68 -6.05
N LEU A 30 7.78 6.09 -6.61
CA LEU A 30 6.77 5.19 -7.21
C LEU A 30 6.76 5.27 -8.74
N ASN A 31 7.12 6.44 -9.27
CA ASN A 31 7.22 6.77 -10.68
C ASN A 31 8.66 7.17 -10.99
N ASP A 32 9.50 6.15 -11.21
CA ASP A 32 10.93 6.31 -11.48
C ASP A 32 11.24 6.93 -12.86
N HIS A 33 10.21 7.22 -13.68
CA HIS A 33 10.35 7.72 -15.05
C HIS A 33 11.33 6.90 -15.92
N GLY A 34 11.55 5.62 -15.59
CA GLY A 34 12.49 4.75 -16.29
C GLY A 34 13.97 4.93 -15.90
N ASN A 35 14.29 5.65 -14.82
CA ASN A 35 15.65 5.78 -14.32
C ASN A 35 16.11 4.60 -13.43
N GLY A 36 15.20 3.70 -13.04
CA GLY A 36 15.50 2.51 -12.24
C GLY A 36 15.82 2.79 -10.76
N LEU A 37 15.62 4.01 -10.26
CA LEU A 37 15.91 4.41 -8.87
C LEU A 37 14.67 4.37 -7.94
N GLY A 38 13.50 4.00 -8.47
CA GLY A 38 12.27 3.86 -7.69
C GLY A 38 12.03 2.45 -7.17
N MET A 39 10.89 2.25 -6.50
CA MET A 39 10.53 0.99 -5.84
C MET A 39 9.99 -0.10 -6.78
N ASN A 40 9.94 0.15 -8.10
CA ASN A 40 9.38 -0.76 -9.12
C ASN A 40 7.95 -1.27 -8.82
N VAL A 41 7.13 -0.47 -8.14
CA VAL A 41 5.76 -0.87 -7.69
C VAL A 41 4.76 -1.01 -8.84
N ARG A 42 5.03 -0.37 -9.99
CA ARG A 42 4.13 -0.39 -11.15
C ARG A 42 3.86 -1.80 -11.65
N GLU A 43 4.87 -2.67 -11.62
CA GLU A 43 4.72 -4.05 -12.09
C GLU A 43 3.76 -4.84 -11.19
N ALA A 44 3.83 -4.64 -9.87
CA ALA A 44 2.91 -5.24 -8.92
C ALA A 44 1.47 -4.78 -9.19
N TRP A 45 1.27 -3.48 -9.46
CA TRP A 45 -0.04 -2.93 -9.79
C TRP A 45 -0.56 -3.42 -11.14
N ASP A 46 0.28 -3.55 -12.17
CA ASP A 46 -0.09 -4.12 -13.46
C ASP A 46 -0.55 -5.59 -13.32
N MET A 47 0.02 -6.31 -12.36
CA MET A 47 -0.40 -7.66 -11.95
C MET A 47 -1.66 -7.68 -11.06
N GLY A 48 -2.15 -6.52 -10.62
CA GLY A 48 -3.36 -6.37 -9.81
C GLY A 48 -3.12 -6.37 -8.29
N PHE A 49 -1.87 -6.40 -7.82
CA PHE A 49 -1.53 -6.37 -6.39
C PHE A 49 -1.53 -4.95 -5.86
N THR A 50 -2.67 -4.48 -5.32
CA THR A 50 -2.81 -3.09 -4.83
C THR A 50 -2.81 -2.95 -3.30
N GLY A 51 -2.67 -4.05 -2.56
CA GLY A 51 -2.84 -4.06 -1.10
C GLY A 51 -4.30 -4.14 -0.61
N LYS A 52 -5.28 -4.36 -1.50
CA LYS A 52 -6.68 -4.60 -1.10
C LYS A 52 -6.77 -5.80 -0.16
N GLY A 53 -7.50 -5.64 0.96
CA GLY A 53 -7.65 -6.66 1.99
C GLY A 53 -6.51 -6.73 3.01
N VAL A 54 -5.45 -5.94 2.83
CA VAL A 54 -4.38 -5.76 3.82
C VAL A 54 -4.70 -4.53 4.65
N VAL A 55 -4.49 -4.62 5.96
CA VAL A 55 -4.60 -3.46 6.86
C VAL A 55 -3.25 -3.16 7.48
N VAL A 56 -2.85 -1.89 7.42
CA VAL A 56 -1.56 -1.39 7.92
C VAL A 56 -1.84 -0.42 9.06
N THR A 57 -1.04 -0.52 10.13
CA THR A 57 -1.07 0.41 11.26
C THR A 57 0.22 1.22 11.30
N ILE A 58 0.10 2.53 11.52
CA ILE A 58 1.23 3.46 11.67
C ILE A 58 1.26 3.86 13.14
N LEU A 59 2.40 3.66 13.79
CA LEU A 59 2.62 4.03 15.19
C LEU A 59 3.39 5.36 15.22
N ASP A 60 2.65 6.45 15.30
CA ASP A 60 3.17 7.82 15.28
C ASP A 60 2.33 8.72 16.21
N ASP A 61 2.55 10.02 16.17
CA ASP A 61 1.82 11.04 16.94
C ASP A 61 0.32 11.15 16.62
N GLY A 62 -0.11 10.66 15.45
CA GLY A 62 -1.51 10.62 15.05
C GLY A 62 -1.69 10.43 13.55
N ILE A 63 -2.96 10.42 13.12
CA ILE A 63 -3.33 10.42 11.69
C ILE A 63 -4.54 11.33 11.47
N GLU A 64 -4.47 12.18 10.45
CA GLU A 64 -5.59 13.02 10.04
C GLU A 64 -6.62 12.18 9.26
N LYS A 65 -7.64 11.72 9.98
CA LYS A 65 -8.63 10.74 9.48
C LYS A 65 -9.50 11.30 8.35
N ASP A 66 -9.71 12.62 8.36
CA ASP A 66 -10.63 13.32 7.45
C ASP A 66 -9.93 13.87 6.19
N HIS A 67 -8.63 13.60 6.02
CA HIS A 67 -7.89 14.03 4.83
C HIS A 67 -8.46 13.35 3.57
N PRO A 68 -8.70 14.09 2.47
CA PRO A 68 -9.37 13.54 1.27
C PRO A 68 -8.66 12.32 0.66
N ASP A 69 -7.33 12.25 0.78
CA ASP A 69 -6.53 11.13 0.27
C ASP A 69 -6.56 9.88 1.19
N LEU A 70 -6.97 10.03 2.45
CA LEU A 70 -6.94 8.97 3.47
C LEU A 70 -8.33 8.47 3.86
N ILE A 71 -9.35 9.33 3.83
CA ILE A 71 -10.69 9.07 4.37
C ILE A 71 -11.34 7.79 3.80
N ARG A 72 -11.08 7.49 2.51
CA ARG A 72 -11.64 6.30 1.85
C ARG A 72 -10.99 4.98 2.29
N ASN A 73 -9.76 5.04 2.79
CA ASN A 73 -8.97 3.87 3.18
C ASN A 73 -8.80 3.78 4.72
N TYR A 74 -9.34 4.73 5.47
CA TYR A 74 -9.22 4.77 6.93
C TYR A 74 -10.11 3.71 7.59
N VAL A 75 -9.51 2.87 8.46
CA VAL A 75 -10.21 1.80 9.18
C VAL A 75 -10.37 2.20 10.66
N SER A 76 -11.54 2.74 11.01
CA SER A 76 -11.82 3.30 12.33
C SER A 76 -11.70 2.28 13.47
N ILE A 77 -12.15 1.05 13.28
CA ILE A 77 -12.22 0.03 14.34
C ILE A 77 -10.83 -0.32 14.91
N LEU A 78 -9.78 -0.27 14.09
CA LEU A 78 -8.41 -0.55 14.54
C LEU A 78 -7.79 0.63 15.28
N SER A 79 -8.16 1.87 14.94
CA SER A 79 -7.76 3.04 15.72
C SER A 79 -8.38 2.99 17.12
N TRP A 80 -9.65 2.59 17.24
CA TRP A 80 -10.28 2.39 18.54
C TRP A 80 -9.66 1.25 19.33
N LEU A 81 -9.41 0.09 18.69
CA LEU A 81 -8.80 -1.07 19.34
C LEU A 81 -7.39 -0.77 19.85
N PHE A 82 -6.57 -0.08 19.05
CA PHE A 82 -5.21 0.26 19.44
C PHE A 82 -5.14 1.33 20.53
N VAL A 83 -5.94 2.41 20.42
CA VAL A 83 -6.02 3.45 21.46
C VAL A 83 -6.54 2.85 22.78
N ALA A 84 -7.57 1.98 22.73
CA ALA A 84 -8.09 1.31 23.92
C ALA A 84 -7.08 0.33 24.55
N GLN A 85 -6.30 -0.39 23.73
CA GLN A 85 -5.27 -1.30 24.23
C GLN A 85 -4.08 -0.54 24.84
N CYS A 86 -3.68 0.60 24.27
CA CYS A 86 -2.61 1.43 24.82
C CYS A 86 -3.03 2.08 26.15
N LEU A 87 -4.29 2.53 26.27
CA LEU A 87 -4.85 3.06 27.53
C LEU A 87 -4.94 2.00 28.63
N SER A 88 -5.23 0.74 28.30
CA SER A 88 -5.22 -0.35 29.28
C SER A 88 -3.80 -0.75 29.71
N CYS A 89 -2.79 -0.58 28.86
CA CYS A 89 -1.38 -0.71 29.25
C CYS A 89 -0.86 0.48 30.08
N ALA A 90 -1.29 1.70 29.78
CA ALA A 90 -0.89 2.90 30.53
C ALA A 90 -1.53 2.98 31.92
N ALA A 91 -2.71 2.39 32.12
CA ALA A 91 -3.38 2.30 33.43
C ALA A 91 -2.91 1.10 34.29
N ALA A 92 -2.02 0.25 33.77
CA ALA A 92 -1.47 -0.91 34.47
C ALA A 92 -0.13 -0.64 35.18
N HIS A 93 0.27 0.63 35.32
CA HIS A 93 1.46 1.07 36.05
C HIS A 93 1.11 2.14 37.09
#